data_AF-A0A536LY06-F1
#
_entry.id   AF-A0A536LY06-F1
#
_cell.length_a   1.000
_cell.length_b   1.000
_cell.length_c   1.000
_cell.angle_alpha   90.00
_cell.angle_beta   90.00
_cell.angle_gamma   90.00
#
_symmetry.space_group_name_H-M   'P 1'
#
loop_
_entity.id
_entity.type
_entity.pdbx_description
1 polymer ?
#
loop_
_entity_poly.entity_id
_entity_poly.type
_entity_poly.pdbx_seq_one_letter_code
_entity_poly.pdbx_strand_id
1 'polypeptide(L)' 'MGFVFVTGGARSGKSELAVRLGRESGSAVTFIATATAGDAEMEERIRGHRSSRPEHWSTV' A
#
# COMPACT_ATOMS: atom_id res chain seq x y z
N MET A 1 -2.55 -7.13 -21.49
CA MET A 1 -2.82 -6.77 -20.09
C MET A 1 -2.26 -7.86 -19.20
N GLY A 2 -1.37 -7.51 -18.27
CA GLY A 2 -0.79 -8.46 -17.32
C GLY A 2 -1.06 -8.01 -15.89
N PHE A 3 -1.23 -8.97 -14.99
CA PHE A 3 -1.33 -8.72 -13.55
C PHE A 3 0.00 -9.07 -12.89
N VAL A 4 0.40 -8.27 -11.91
CA VAL A 4 1.55 -8.55 -11.06
C VAL A 4 1.03 -8.97 -9.69
N PHE A 5 1.42 -10.17 -9.25
CA PHE A 5 1.11 -10.66 -7.91
C PHE A 5 2.35 -10.56 -7.03
N VAL A 6 2.28 -9.75 -5.97
CA VAL A 6 3.37 -9.53 -5.01
C VAL A 6 3.08 -10.30 -3.73
N THR A 7 3.96 -11.23 -3.36
CA THR A 7 3.81 -12.09 -2.18
C THR A 7 5.09 -12.16 -1.33
N GLY A 8 5.03 -12.79 -0.16
CA GLY A 8 6.11 -12.84 0.84
C GLY A 8 5.61 -12.78 2.29
N GLY A 9 6.47 -13.15 3.24
CA GLY A 9 6.16 -13.20 4.67
C GLY A 9 5.80 -11.85 5.32
N ALA A 10 5.36 -11.86 6.57
CA ALA A 10 5.05 -10.61 7.29
C ALA A 10 6.29 -9.68 7.34
N ARG A 11 6.07 -8.37 7.15
CA ARG A 11 7.13 -7.33 7.16
C ARG A 11 8.25 -7.51 6.11
N SER A 12 8.01 -8.27 5.03
CA SER A 12 8.98 -8.51 3.96
C SER A 12 9.05 -7.39 2.88
N GLY A 13 8.51 -6.20 3.12
CA GLY A 13 8.55 -5.08 2.15
C GLY A 13 7.57 -5.14 0.96
N LYS A 14 6.59 -6.05 0.94
CA LYS A 14 5.64 -6.20 -0.18
C LYS A 14 4.89 -4.92 -0.54
N SER A 15 4.34 -4.25 0.48
CA SER A 15 3.56 -3.04 0.29
C SER A 15 4.42 -1.90 -0.27
N GLU A 16 5.67 -1.80 0.19
CA GLU A 16 6.63 -0.83 -0.32
C GLU A 16 6.98 -1.08 -1.78
N LEU A 17 7.19 -2.35 -2.16
CA LEU A 17 7.40 -2.72 -3.55
C LEU A 17 6.20 -2.36 -4.43
N ALA A 18 4.97 -2.67 -3.99
CA ALA A 18 3.76 -2.35 -4.72
C ALA A 18 3.57 -0.83 -4.91
N VAL A 19 3.86 -0.03 -3.88
CA VAL A 19 3.85 1.44 -3.96
C VAL A 19 4.93 1.93 -4.93
N ARG A 20 6.14 1.38 -4.89
CA ARG A 20 7.20 1.76 -5.83
C ARG A 20 6.79 1.50 -7.29
N LEU A 21 6.26 0.32 -7.58
CA LEU A 21 5.77 -0.03 -8.92
C LEU A 21 4.65 0.92 -9.39
N GLY A 22 3.73 1.28 -8.49
CA GLY A 22 2.70 2.28 -8.78
C GLY A 22 3.29 3.66 -9.13
N ARG A 23 4.30 4.12 -8.37
CA ARG A 23 4.98 5.40 -8.64
C ARG A 23 5.71 5.40 -9.99
N GLU A 24 6.40 4.30 -10.30
CA GLU A 24 7.16 4.14 -11.54
C GLU A 24 6.27 3.96 -12.78
N SER A 25 5.00 3.59 -12.60
CA SER A 25 4.06 3.39 -13.72
C SER A 25 3.71 4.66 -14.50
N GLY A 26 3.95 5.85 -13.93
CA GLY A 26 3.56 7.14 -14.52
C GLY A 26 2.05 7.32 -14.74
N SER A 27 1.23 6.38 -14.28
CA SER A 27 -0.22 6.35 -14.48
C SER A 27 -0.97 6.85 -13.24
N ALA A 28 -2.25 7.21 -13.39
CA ALA A 28 -3.11 7.46 -12.25
C ALA A 28 -3.25 6.18 -11.42
N VAL A 29 -3.00 6.27 -10.10
CA VAL A 29 -3.04 5.13 -9.18
C VAL A 29 -4.23 5.26 -8.24
N THR A 30 -5.02 4.19 -8.14
CA THR A 30 -6.00 3.98 -7.06
C THR A 30 -5.48 2.88 -6.14
N PHE A 31 -5.31 3.20 -4.86
CA PHE A 31 -4.87 2.28 -3.83
C PHE A 31 -6.08 1.77 -3.05
N ILE A 32 -6.25 0.45 -2.97
CA ILE A 32 -7.33 -0.19 -2.20
C ILE A 32 -6.76 -0.69 -0.88
N ALA A 33 -7.16 -0.09 0.24
CA ALA A 33 -6.68 -0.46 1.57
C ALA A 33 -7.71 -1.35 2.30
N THR A 34 -7.46 -2.66 2.34
CA THR A 34 -8.41 -3.62 2.93
C THR A 34 -8.24 -3.85 4.44
N ALA A 35 -7.17 -3.31 5.05
CA ALA A 35 -6.89 -3.48 6.46
C ALA A 35 -7.75 -2.55 7.32
N THR A 36 -8.45 -3.11 8.30
CA THR A 36 -9.17 -2.40 9.36
C THR A 36 -8.42 -2.50 10.68
N ALA A 37 -8.51 -1.50 11.55
CA ALA A 37 -7.88 -1.57 12.87
C ALA A 37 -8.79 -2.29 13.87
N GLY A 38 -8.24 -3.29 14.57
CA GLY A 38 -8.90 -3.96 15.70
C GLY A 38 -8.32 -3.56 17.07
N ASP A 39 -7.14 -2.95 17.07
CA ASP A 39 -6.40 -2.51 18.26
C ASP A 39 -5.51 -1.29 17.92
N ALA A 40 -4.95 -0.66 18.96
CA ALA A 40 -4.13 0.54 18.83
C ALA A 40 -2.79 0.30 18.08
N GLU A 41 -2.22 -0.90 18.17
CA GLU A 41 -1.00 -1.24 17.41
C GLU A 41 -1.30 -1.23 15.90
N MET A 42 -2.42 -1.82 15.52
CA MET A 42 -2.87 -1.86 14.14
C MET A 42 -3.28 -0.49 13.62
N GLU A 43 -3.87 0.37 14.45
CA GLU A 43 -4.14 1.77 14.11
C GLU A 43 -2.85 2.52 13.77
N GLU A 44 -1.82 2.44 14.63
CA GLU A 44 -0.52 3.06 14.40
C GLU A 44 0.10 2.56 13.10
N ARG A 45 0.06 1.25 12.88
CA ARG A 45 0.60 0.63 11.67
C ARG A 45 -0.15 1.09 10.41
N ILE A 46 -1.47 1.21 10.46
CA ILE A 46 -2.26 1.75 9.34
C ILE A 46 -1.88 3.21 9.09
N ARG A 47 -1.65 4.01 10.13
CA ARG A 47 -1.20 5.41 10.01
C ARG A 47 0.16 5.49 9.30
N GLY A 48 1.12 4.67 9.70
CA GLY A 48 2.43 4.58 9.03
C GLY A 48 2.33 4.12 7.57
N HIS A 49 1.45 3.16 7.26
CA HIS A 49 1.20 2.79 5.86
C HIS A 49 0.45 3.87 5.07
N ARG A 50 -0.35 4.73 5.71
CA ARG A 50 -1.00 5.87 5.04
C ARG A 50 0.04 6.90 4.63
N SER A 51 1.00 7.24 5.50
CA SER A 51 2.03 8.24 5.20
C SER A 51 3.04 7.81 4.14
N SER A 52 3.24 6.50 3.89
CA SER A 52 4.14 6.02 2.84
C SER A 52 3.56 6.16 1.41
N ARG A 53 2.27 6.43 1.29
CA ARG A 53 1.58 6.63 0.00
C ARG A 53 1.66 8.09 -0.45
N PRO A 54 1.83 8.37 -1.75
CA PRO A 54 1.72 9.73 -2.26
C PRO A 54 0.31 10.30 -2.01
N GLU A 55 0.24 11.57 -1.60
CA GLU A 55 -1.03 12.26 -1.28
C GLU A 55 -1.96 12.40 -2.49
N HIS A 56 -1.40 12.44 -3.72
CA HIS A 56 -2.17 12.56 -4.95
C HIS A 56 -2.84 11.25 -5.38
N TRP A 57 -2.59 10.13 -4.70
CA TRP A 57 -3.25 8.86 -5.00
C TRP A 57 -4.63 8.82 -4.35
N SER A 58 -5.62 8.35 -5.12
CA SER A 58 -6.92 8.02 -4.54
C SER A 58 -6.76 6.77 -3.67
N THR A 59 -7.05 6.88 -2.38
CA THR A 59 -7.15 5.72 -1.47
C THR A 59 -8.61 5.43 -1.19
N VAL A 60 -9.02 4.18 -1.42
CA VAL A 60 -10.34 3.63 -1.07
C VAL A 60 -10.20 2.63 0.07
#